data_AF-A0A7E6EID4-F1
#
_entry.id   AF-A0A7E6EID4-F1
#
_cell.length_a   1.000
_cell.length_b   1.000
_cell.length_c   1.000
_cell.angle_alpha   90.00
_cell.angle_beta   90.00
_cell.angle_gamma   90.00
#
_symmetry.space_group_name_H-M   'P 1'
#
loop_
_entity.id
_entity.type
_entity.pdbx_description
1 polymer ?
#
loop_
_entity_poly.entity_id
_entity_poly.type
_entity_poly.pdbx_seq_one_letter_code
_entity_poly.pdbx_strand_id
1 'polypeptide(L)'
;MKWLLGVLHLEYSVFLQDMDIKKIKEKIESGDIEGAKSMIESRSDRINLRDSNGKTYLMAASAEGNIVLINLLIDAGADLDKRDTRGRTAFYHAVFG
;
A
#
# COMPACT_ATOMS: atom_id res chain seq x y z
N MET A 1 -29.90 -1.65 -18.03
CA MET A 1 -28.54 -1.06 -17.97
C MET A 1 -27.67 -1.92 -17.05
N LYS A 2 -26.98 -2.93 -17.62
CA LYS A 2 -26.21 -3.94 -16.87
C LYS A 2 -24.68 -3.83 -17.10
N TRP A 3 -24.22 -2.70 -17.63
CA TRP A 3 -22.81 -2.49 -18.00
C TRP A 3 -21.98 -1.73 -16.95
N LEU A 4 -22.60 -0.95 -16.05
CA LEU A 4 -21.83 -0.14 -15.09
C LEU A 4 -21.35 -0.93 -13.85
N LEU A 5 -22.01 -2.04 -13.50
CA LEU A 5 -21.57 -2.89 -12.38
C LEU A 5 -20.36 -3.76 -12.74
N GLY A 6 -20.10 -4.03 -14.02
CA GLY A 6 -18.95 -4.82 -14.46
C GLY A 6 -17.63 -4.04 -14.46
N VAL A 7 -17.67 -2.75 -14.81
CA VAL A 7 -16.49 -1.88 -14.86
C VAL A 7 -16.01 -1.51 -13.46
N LEU A 8 -16.94 -1.25 -12.52
CA LEU A 8 -16.60 -0.95 -11.12
C LEU A 8 -15.90 -2.13 -10.42
N HIS A 9 -16.28 -3.37 -10.77
CA HIS A 9 -15.64 -4.57 -10.23
C HIS A 9 -14.25 -4.81 -10.83
N LEU A 10 -14.01 -4.36 -12.07
CA LEU A 10 -12.70 -4.45 -12.72
C LEU A 10 -11.71 -3.41 -12.19
N GLU A 11 -12.12 -2.17 -11.94
CA GLU A 11 -11.24 -1.16 -11.32
C GLU A 11 -10.86 -1.53 -9.88
N TYR A 12 -11.79 -2.12 -9.12
CA TYR A 12 -11.49 -2.72 -7.81
C TYR A 12 -10.58 -3.96 -7.91
N SER A 13 -10.78 -4.81 -8.92
CA SER A 13 -10.02 -6.04 -9.15
C SER A 13 -8.59 -5.77 -9.63
N VAL A 14 -8.37 -4.71 -10.41
CA VAL A 14 -7.03 -4.30 -10.86
C VAL A 14 -6.20 -3.79 -9.68
N PHE A 15 -6.80 -3.06 -8.73
CA PHE A 15 -6.12 -2.60 -7.52
C PHE A 15 -5.71 -3.74 -6.57
N LEU A 16 -6.44 -4.87 -6.58
CA LEU A 16 -6.11 -6.07 -5.79
C LEU A 16 -5.05 -6.97 -6.44
N GLN A 17 -4.55 -6.66 -7.65
CA GLN A 17 -3.39 -7.33 -8.25
C GLN A 17 -2.08 -6.53 -8.10
N ASP A 18 -2.15 -5.37 -7.45
CA ASP A 18 -1.00 -4.57 -7.04
C ASP A 18 -0.33 -5.24 -5.81
N MET A 19 0.84 -4.76 -5.37
CA MET A 19 1.61 -5.36 -4.25
C MET A 19 0.65 -5.80 -3.12
N ASP A 20 0.49 -7.11 -2.93
CA ASP A 20 -0.55 -7.69 -2.07
C ASP A 20 -0.19 -7.44 -0.60
N ILE A 21 -0.57 -6.26 -0.11
CA ILE A 21 -0.30 -5.80 1.26
C ILE A 21 -0.82 -6.83 2.25
N LYS A 22 -1.97 -7.45 1.97
CA LYS A 22 -2.55 -8.44 2.87
C LYS A 22 -1.60 -9.63 3.02
N LYS A 23 -1.09 -10.17 1.91
CA LYS A 23 -0.10 -11.26 1.95
C LYS A 23 1.23 -10.85 2.58
N ILE A 24 1.67 -9.61 2.36
CA ILE A 24 2.87 -9.07 3.01
C ILE A 24 2.66 -8.98 4.52
N LYS A 25 1.48 -8.51 4.96
CA LYS A 25 1.10 -8.47 6.38
C LYS A 25 1.03 -9.86 6.98
N GLU A 26 0.40 -10.83 6.31
CA GLU A 26 0.36 -12.23 6.76
C GLU A 26 1.78 -12.78 6.98
N LYS A 27 2.73 -12.48 6.08
CA LYS A 27 4.14 -12.83 6.24
C LYS A 27 4.79 -12.14 7.43
N ILE A 28 4.53 -10.85 7.63
CA ILE A 28 5.03 -10.10 8.79
C ILE A 28 4.49 -10.70 10.09
N GLU A 29 3.19 -11.00 10.13
CA GLU A 29 2.51 -11.60 11.28
C GLU A 29 2.98 -13.03 11.57
N SER A 30 3.32 -13.80 10.54
CA SER A 30 3.92 -15.13 10.68
C SER A 30 5.42 -15.10 11.00
N GLY A 31 6.05 -13.92 11.08
CA GLY A 31 7.49 -13.75 11.34
C GLY A 31 8.39 -13.92 10.11
N ASP A 32 7.84 -14.11 8.92
CA ASP A 32 8.56 -14.22 7.65
C ASP A 32 8.89 -12.83 7.08
N ILE A 33 9.74 -12.09 7.80
CA ILE A 33 10.12 -10.71 7.44
C ILE A 33 10.91 -10.69 6.13
N GLU A 34 11.80 -11.66 5.90
CA GLU A 34 12.58 -11.72 4.66
C GLU A 34 11.70 -12.06 3.45
N GLY A 35 10.72 -12.94 3.60
CA GLY A 35 9.74 -13.18 2.56
C GLY A 35 8.89 -11.94 2.25
N ALA A 36 8.55 -11.14 3.27
CA ALA A 36 7.86 -9.87 3.08
C ALA A 36 8.74 -8.85 2.34
N LYS A 37 10.01 -8.73 2.75
CA LYS A 37 11.01 -7.85 2.13
C LYS A 37 11.24 -8.20 0.67
N SER A 38 11.53 -9.46 0.37
CA SER A 38 11.74 -9.96 -1.00
C SER A 38 10.54 -9.67 -1.90
N MET A 39 9.32 -9.80 -1.37
CA MET A 39 8.10 -9.49 -2.11
C MET A 39 7.98 -7.99 -2.43
N ILE A 40 8.32 -7.11 -1.48
CA ILE A 40 8.34 -5.65 -1.70
C ILE A 40 9.41 -5.28 -2.72
N GLU A 41 10.64 -5.77 -2.56
CA GLU A 41 11.78 -5.45 -3.44
C GLU A 41 11.53 -5.89 -4.89
N SER A 42 10.90 -7.06 -5.08
CA SER A 42 10.53 -7.57 -6.40
C SER A 42 9.53 -6.68 -7.17
N ARG A 43 8.88 -5.73 -6.47
CA ARG A 43 7.91 -4.78 -7.02
C ARG A 43 8.23 -3.33 -6.60
N SER A 44 9.52 -3.03 -6.44
CA SER A 44 10.00 -1.69 -6.06
C SER A 44 9.57 -0.59 -7.04
N ASP A 45 9.39 -0.91 -8.32
CA ASP A 45 8.85 -0.02 -9.36
C ASP A 45 7.41 0.45 -9.06
N ARG A 46 6.69 -0.29 -8.22
CA ARG A 46 5.28 -0.04 -7.86
C ARG A 46 5.10 0.52 -6.45
N ILE A 47 6.19 0.77 -5.71
CA ILE A 47 6.16 1.15 -4.29
C ILE A 47 5.38 2.44 -4.01
N ASN A 48 5.30 3.34 -5.00
CA ASN A 48 4.64 4.65 -4.91
C ASN A 48 3.31 4.72 -5.69
N LEU A 49 2.75 3.59 -6.11
CA LEU A 49 1.43 3.56 -6.72
C LEU A 49 0.38 4.12 -5.76
N ARG A 50 -0.66 4.71 -6.35
CA ARG A 50 -1.74 5.39 -5.64
C ARG A 50 -3.05 4.70 -5.94
N ASP A 51 -3.86 4.48 -4.91
CA ASP A 51 -5.23 4.01 -5.05
C ASP A 51 -6.15 5.09 -5.65
N SER A 52 -7.43 4.78 -5.80
CA SER A 52 -8.45 5.72 -6.30
C SER A 52 -8.62 6.97 -5.42
N ASN A 53 -8.21 6.92 -4.15
CA ASN A 53 -8.19 8.04 -3.22
C ASN A 53 -6.83 8.77 -3.20
N GLY A 54 -5.88 8.34 -4.03
CA GLY A 54 -4.52 8.88 -4.06
C GLY A 54 -3.59 8.33 -2.98
N LYS A 55 -4.00 7.34 -2.18
CA LYS A 55 -3.23 6.78 -1.08
C LYS A 55 -2.17 5.80 -1.58
N THR A 56 -0.99 5.87 -0.99
CA THR A 56 0.11 4.92 -1.24
C THR A 56 0.12 3.79 -0.21
N TYR A 57 0.92 2.76 -0.46
CA TYR A 57 1.23 1.68 0.50
C TYR A 57 1.70 2.22 1.85
N LEU A 58 2.58 3.22 1.82
CA LEU A 58 3.13 3.83 3.02
C LEU A 58 2.06 4.55 3.85
N MET A 59 1.08 5.20 3.20
CA MET A 59 -0.04 5.84 3.90
C MET A 59 -0.95 4.81 4.58
N ALA A 60 -1.21 3.67 3.93
CA ALA A 60 -2.01 2.60 4.51
C ALA A 60 -1.29 1.98 5.73
N ALA A 61 0.00 1.66 5.59
CA ALA A 61 0.81 1.13 6.69
C ALA A 61 0.91 2.12 7.87
N SER A 62 1.00 3.43 7.57
CA SER A 62 1.04 4.50 8.57
C SER A 62 -0.28 4.63 9.35
N ALA A 63 -1.42 4.58 8.66
CA ALA A 63 -2.74 4.61 9.32
C ALA A 63 -2.93 3.44 10.31
N GLU A 64 -2.38 2.28 9.98
CA GLU A 64 -2.45 1.09 10.83
C GLU A 64 -1.38 1.05 11.94
N GLY A 65 -0.39 1.95 11.91
CA GLY A 65 0.75 1.93 12.82
C GLY A 65 1.63 0.68 12.67
N ASN A 66 1.62 0.02 11.51
CA ASN A 66 2.43 -1.18 11.27
C ASN A 66 3.90 -0.80 11.01
N ILE A 67 4.66 -0.62 12.09
CA ILE A 67 6.06 -0.16 12.06
C ILE A 67 6.95 -1.04 11.19
N VAL A 68 6.74 -2.36 11.21
CA VAL A 68 7.55 -3.31 10.41
C VAL A 68 7.32 -3.06 8.93
N LEU A 69 6.06 -2.98 8.50
CA LEU A 69 5.73 -2.69 7.11
C LEU A 69 6.20 -1.29 6.68
N ILE A 70 6.05 -0.28 7.55
CA ILE A 70 6.53 1.08 7.29
C ILE A 70 8.03 1.07 6.99
N ASN A 71 8.84 0.40 7.83
CA ASN A 71 10.29 0.33 7.63
C ASN A 71 10.65 -0.38 6.32
N LEU A 72 10.02 -1.52 6.03
CA LEU A 72 10.27 -2.25 4.79
C LEU A 72 9.93 -1.43 3.54
N LEU A 73 8.85 -0.64 3.58
CA LEU A 73 8.47 0.24 2.48
C LEU A 73 9.46 1.41 2.32
N ILE A 74 9.94 2.00 3.41
CA ILE A 74 10.95 3.07 3.40
C ILE A 74 12.28 2.55 2.84
N ASP A 75 12.73 1.38 3.30
CA ASP A 75 13.95 0.74 2.80
C ASP A 75 13.87 0.43 1.30
N ALA A 76 12.66 0.13 0.80
CA ALA A 76 12.38 -0.08 -0.62
C ALA A 76 12.21 1.21 -1.43
N GLY A 77 12.40 2.40 -0.83
CA GLY A 77 12.34 3.69 -1.53
C GLY A 77 10.95 4.30 -1.65
N ALA A 78 10.03 4.00 -0.73
CA ALA A 78 8.74 4.68 -0.67
C ALA A 78 8.92 6.19 -0.42
N ASP A 79 8.20 7.01 -1.18
CA ASP A 79 8.22 8.47 -1.09
C ASP A 79 7.28 8.94 0.04
N LEU A 80 7.91 9.50 1.08
CA LEU A 80 7.28 10.00 2.31
C LEU A 80 6.40 11.24 2.07
N ASP A 81 6.70 12.02 1.02
CA ASP A 81 6.09 13.31 0.74
C ASP A 81 4.94 13.22 -0.26
N LYS A 82 4.65 12.02 -0.80
CA LYS A 82 3.44 11.80 -1.60
C LYS A 82 2.20 12.22 -0.84
N ARG A 83 1.25 12.77 -1.60
CA ARG A 83 -0.02 13.27 -1.07
C ARG A 83 -1.18 12.54 -1.68
N ASP A 84 -2.16 12.20 -0.84
CA ASP A 84 -3.45 11.70 -1.32
C ASP A 84 -4.28 12.81 -1.99
N THR A 85 -5.46 12.47 -2.47
CA THR A 85 -6.37 13.43 -3.12
C THR A 85 -6.81 14.59 -2.22
N ARG A 86 -6.63 14.49 -0.90
CA ARG A 86 -6.92 15.55 0.08
C ARG A 86 -5.65 16.29 0.51
N GLY A 87 -4.50 16.04 -0.13
CA GLY A 87 -3.24 16.68 0.20
C GLY A 87 -2.52 16.10 1.43
N ARG A 88 -2.95 14.94 1.94
CA ARG A 88 -2.43 14.31 3.18
C ARG A 88 -1.26 13.38 2.87
N THR A 89 -0.22 13.43 3.71
CA THR A 89 0.98 12.59 3.61
C THR A 89 0.87 11.33 4.47
N ALA A 90 1.84 10.41 4.37
CA ALA A 90 1.94 9.26 5.27
C ALA A 90 1.94 9.66 6.76
N PHE A 91 2.69 10.72 7.11
CA PHE A 91 2.70 11.28 8.46
C PHE A 91 1.31 11.71 8.95
N TYR A 92 0.52 12.36 8.09
CA TYR A 92 -0.85 12.73 8.46
C TYR A 92 -1.66 11.49 8.86
N HIS A 93 -1.57 10.41 8.09
CA HIS A 93 -2.28 9.16 8.39
C HIS A 93 -1.73 8.48 9.65
N ALA A 94 -0.45 8.62 9.99
CA ALA A 94 0.07 8.09 11.26
C ALA A 94 -0.48 8.82 12.49
N VAL A 95 -0.77 10.12 12.38
CA VAL A 95 -1.22 10.96 13.51
C VAL A 95 -2.75 10.98 13.64
N PHE A 96 -3.47 10.94 12.52
CA PHE A 96 -4.93 11.15 12.47
C PHE A 96 -5.71 10.01 11.82
N GLY A 97 -5.05 8.90 11.47
CA GLY A 97 -5.63 7.73 10.79
C GLY A 97 -6.40 6.80 11.70
#